data_AF-A0A6B2LVN8-F1
#
_entry.id   AF-A0A6B2LVN8-F1
#
_cell.length_a   1.000
_cell.length_b   1.000
_cell.length_c   1.000
_cell.angle_alpha   90.00
_cell.angle_beta   90.00
_cell.angle_gamma   90.00
#
_symmetry.space_group_name_H-M   'P 1'
#
loop_
_entity.id
_entity.type
_entity.pdbx_description
1 polymer ?
#
loop_
_entity_poly.entity_id
_entity_poly.type
_entity_poly.pdbx_seq_one_letter_code
_entity_poly.pdbx_strand_id
1 'polypeptide(L)'
;MLLVTERFHFFYRYYLKGIKRIVFYGLPSFPEFYPEYLNLLSDSGSCLAMFSSFDLYQLESILGTKRTSSLVNSSKNNHLFY
;
A
#
# COMPACT_ATOMS: atom_id res chain seq x y z
N MET A 1 -3.44 18.19 3.91
CA MET A 1 -2.72 16.91 4.06
C MET A 1 -3.32 16.20 5.26
N LEU A 2 -3.83 14.98 5.08
CA LEU A 2 -4.54 14.22 6.11
C LEU A 2 -3.63 13.05 6.53
N LEU A 3 -3.35 12.93 7.83
CA LEU A 3 -2.62 11.79 8.38
C LEU A 3 -3.64 10.86 9.04
N VAL A 4 -3.69 9.61 8.60
CA VAL A 4 -4.60 8.59 9.15
C VAL A 4 -3.77 7.40 9.61
N THR A 5 -4.26 6.74 10.65
CA THR A 5 -3.67 5.49 11.16
C THR A 5 -4.52 4.30 10.73
N GLU A 6 -3.89 3.12 10.64
CA GLU A 6 -4.61 1.88 10.32
C GLU A 6 -5.74 1.60 11.30
N ARG A 7 -5.52 1.82 12.61
CA ARG A 7 -6.56 1.62 13.62
C ARG A 7 -7.78 2.49 13.38
N PHE A 8 -7.57 3.73 12.97
CA PHE A 8 -8.69 4.61 12.63
C PHE A 8 -9.50 4.06 11.44
N HIS A 9 -8.83 3.56 10.41
CA HIS A 9 -9.49 2.93 9.27
C HIS A 9 -10.22 1.63 9.64
N PHE A 10 -9.60 0.81 10.49
CA PHE A 10 -10.20 -0.44 10.98
C PHE A 10 -11.54 -0.21 11.68
N PHE A 11 -11.64 0.79 12.56
CA PHE A 11 -12.87 1.04 13.33
C PHE A 11 -13.96 1.75 12.54
N TYR A 12 -13.60 2.68 11.66
CA TYR A 12 -14.59 3.58 11.05
C TYR A 12 -14.80 3.39 9.56
N ARG A 13 -13.89 2.72 8.83
CA ARG A 13 -13.94 2.50 7.37
C ARG A 13 -14.44 3.73 6.60
N TYR A 14 -13.81 4.88 6.86
CA TYR A 14 -14.24 6.14 6.27
C TYR A 14 -14.02 6.18 4.76
N TYR A 15 -15.07 6.57 4.03
CA TYR A 15 -14.99 6.79 2.59
C TYR A 15 -14.48 8.21 2.30
N LEU A 16 -13.21 8.32 1.94
CA LEU A 16 -12.56 9.58 1.60
C LEU A 16 -12.67 9.84 0.09
N LYS A 17 -13.37 10.91 -0.31
CA LYS A 17 -13.51 11.30 -1.73
C LYS A 17 -12.39 12.22 -2.18
N GLY A 18 -11.96 12.06 -3.44
CA GLY A 18 -11.03 12.99 -4.10
C GLY A 18 -9.57 12.83 -3.69
N ILE A 19 -9.16 11.62 -3.28
CA ILE A 19 -7.77 11.35 -2.94
C ILE A 19 -6.93 11.31 -4.23
N LYS A 20 -5.96 12.22 -4.32
CA LYS A 20 -5.00 12.27 -5.44
C LYS A 20 -3.67 11.58 -5.14
N ARG A 21 -3.30 11.46 -3.87
CA ARG A 21 -2.03 10.86 -3.47
C ARG A 21 -2.18 10.12 -2.15
N ILE A 22 -1.73 8.88 -2.12
CA ILE A 22 -1.65 8.05 -0.92
C ILE A 22 -0.19 7.69 -0.70
N VAL A 23 0.28 7.83 0.53
CA VAL A 23 1.63 7.43 0.94
C VAL A 23 1.50 6.50 2.13
N PHE A 24 1.88 5.24 1.94
CA PHE A 24 2.01 4.25 2.99
C PHE A 24 3.44 4.30 3.52
N TYR A 25 3.59 4.69 4.79
CA TYR A 25 4.88 4.73 5.48
C TYR A 25 5.43 3.32 5.78
N GLY A 26 4.54 2.34 5.85
CA GLY A 26 4.84 0.93 5.94
C GLY A 26 3.72 0.16 5.25
N LEU A 27 3.95 -1.11 4.96
CA LEU A 27 2.91 -1.97 4.39
C LEU A 27 1.75 -2.10 5.39
N PRO A 28 0.50 -2.17 4.90
CA PRO A 28 -0.62 -2.32 5.80
C PRO A 28 -0.59 -3.69 6.47
N SER A 29 -0.90 -3.72 7.77
CA SER A 29 -0.92 -4.95 8.57
C SER A 29 -1.96 -5.95 8.04
N PHE A 30 -3.06 -5.43 7.50
CA PHE A 30 -4.10 -6.21 6.84
C PHE A 30 -4.03 -6.03 5.32
N PRO A 31 -3.89 -7.12 4.53
CA PRO A 31 -3.72 -7.03 3.09
C PRO A 31 -4.95 -6.44 2.40
N GLU A 32 -6.14 -6.61 2.98
CA GLU A 32 -7.42 -6.08 2.46
C GLU A 32 -7.46 -4.56 2.42
N PHE A 33 -6.71 -3.87 3.28
CA PHE A 33 -6.71 -2.41 3.31
C PHE A 33 -6.01 -1.80 2.12
N TYR A 34 -4.99 -2.47 1.57
CA TYR A 34 -4.26 -1.98 0.41
C TYR A 34 -5.18 -1.73 -0.80
N PRO A 35 -5.97 -2.71 -1.30
CA PRO A 35 -6.90 -2.48 -2.40
C PRO A 35 -8.06 -1.56 -2.01
N GLU A 36 -8.54 -1.56 -0.76
CA GLU A 36 -9.57 -0.61 -0.31
C GLU A 36 -9.11 0.84 -0.49
N TYR A 37 -7.89 1.16 -0.08
CA TYR A 37 -7.33 2.49 -0.27
C TYR A 37 -7.06 2.83 -1.73
N LEU A 38 -6.61 1.87 -2.53
CA LEU A 38 -6.43 2.06 -3.97
C LEU A 38 -7.76 2.37 -4.66
N ASN A 39 -8.87 1.75 -4.23
CA ASN A 39 -10.21 2.01 -4.78
C ASN A 39 -10.73 3.42 -4.45
N LEU A 40 -10.19 4.08 -3.42
CA LEU A 40 -10.54 5.47 -3.08
C LEU A 40 -9.74 6.50 -3.90
N LEU A 41 -8.71 6.04 -4.62
CA LEU A 41 -7.85 6.88 -5.44
C LEU A 41 -8.62 7.33 -6.69
N SER A 42 -8.49 8.60 -7.06
CA SER A 42 -8.98 9.08 -8.36
C SER A 42 -8.19 8.45 -9.51
N ASP A 43 -8.77 8.39 -10.73
CA ASP A 43 -8.15 7.80 -11.92
C ASP A 43 -6.71 8.28 -12.23
N SER A 44 -6.34 9.50 -11.82
CA SER A 44 -5.01 10.09 -12.00
C SER A 44 -4.18 10.17 -10.72
N GLY A 45 -4.57 9.42 -9.68
CA GLY A 45 -3.90 9.45 -8.40
C GLY A 45 -2.65 8.58 -8.36
N SER A 46 -1.78 8.86 -7.40
CA SER A 46 -0.52 8.12 -7.19
C SER A 46 -0.51 7.46 -5.81
N CYS A 47 -0.16 6.18 -5.74
CA CYS A 47 0.14 5.47 -4.49
C CYS A 47 1.64 5.23 -4.35
N LEU A 48 2.20 5.56 -3.18
CA LEU A 48 3.57 5.22 -2.82
C LEU A 48 3.53 4.35 -1.57
N ALA A 49 4.18 3.19 -1.59
CA ALA A 49 4.35 2.36 -0.41
C ALA A 49 5.84 2.15 -0.14
N MET A 50 6.25 2.47 1.07
CA MET A 50 7.60 2.21 1.55
C MET A 50 7.62 0.87 2.28
N PHE A 51 8.62 0.04 1.99
CA PHE A 51 8.80 -1.26 2.62
C PHE A 51 10.28 -1.52 2.85
N SER A 52 10.58 -2.40 3.80
CA SER A 52 11.93 -2.93 4.04
C SER A 52 11.98 -4.43 3.78
N SER A 53 13.18 -5.00 3.75
CA SER A 53 13.38 -6.46 3.64
C SER A 53 12.76 -7.24 4.81
N PHE A 54 12.52 -6.58 5.95
CA PHE A 54 11.85 -7.16 7.12
C PHE A 54 10.34 -7.36 6.92
N ASP A 55 9.71 -6.65 5.98
CA ASP A 55 8.26 -6.67 5.79
C ASP A 55 7.81 -7.70 4.73
N LEU A 56 8.67 -8.68 4.44
CA LEU A 56 8.49 -9.65 3.36
C LEU A 56 7.14 -10.38 3.47
N TYR A 57 6.76 -10.81 4.67
CA TYR A 57 5.49 -11.49 4.91
C TYR A 57 4.26 -10.62 4.59
N GLN A 58 4.31 -9.34 4.94
CA GLN A 58 3.22 -8.40 4.64
C GLN A 58 3.15 -8.12 3.14
N LEU A 59 4.31 -7.99 2.50
CA LEU A 59 4.43 -7.76 1.06
C LEU A 59 3.91 -8.96 0.26
N GLU A 60 4.24 -10.19 0.67
CA GLU A 60 3.70 -11.43 0.09
C GLU A 60 2.18 -11.53 0.21
N SER A 61 1.60 -11.07 1.32
CA SER A 61 0.16 -11.05 1.51
C SER A 61 -0.56 -10.12 0.53
N ILE A 62 0.08 -9.00 0.16
CA ILE A 62 -0.49 -7.98 -0.74
C ILE A 62 -0.24 -8.29 -2.21
N LEU A 63 1.00 -8.64 -2.58
CA LEU A 63 1.43 -8.81 -3.98
C LEU A 63 1.50 -10.28 -4.43
N GLY A 64 1.49 -11.21 -3.49
CA GLY A 64 1.72 -12.63 -3.73
C GLY A 64 3.21 -12.99 -3.80
N THR A 65 3.51 -14.25 -3.48
CA THR A 65 4.88 -14.80 -3.37
C THR A 65 5.75 -14.60 -4.62
N LYS A 66 5.18 -14.79 -5.82
CA LYS A 66 5.93 -14.65 -7.10
C LYS A 66 6.39 -13.21 -7.36
N ARG A 67 5.56 -12.22 -7.04
CA ARG A 67 5.89 -10.80 -7.27
C ARG A 67 6.84 -10.31 -6.19
N THR A 68 6.62 -10.72 -4.94
CA THR A 68 7.49 -10.39 -3.82
C THR A 68 8.91 -10.92 -3.99
N SER A 69 9.08 -12.17 -4.42
CA SER A 69 10.42 -12.73 -4.67
C SER A 69 11.16 -11.97 -5.78
N SER A 70 10.45 -11.55 -6.83
CA SER A 70 11.03 -10.70 -7.88
C SER A 70 11.41 -9.30 -7.37
N LEU A 71 10.71 -8.77 -6.37
CA LEU A 71 10.99 -7.44 -5.78
C LEU A 71 12.18 -7.48 -4.84
N VAL A 72 12.25 -8.47 -3.96
CA VAL A 72 13.35 -8.65 -3.01
C VAL A 72 14.67 -8.90 -3.75
N ASN A 73 14.63 -9.64 -4.86
CA ASN A 73 15.81 -9.87 -5.70
C ASN A 73 16.14 -8.70 -6.63
N SER A 74 15.28 -7.68 -6.70
CA SER A 74 15.52 -6.53 -7.57
C SER A 74 16.44 -5.53 -6.88
N SER A 75 17.51 -5.13 -7.57
CA SER A 75 18.43 -4.09 -7.09
C SER A 75 17.87 -2.66 -7.24
N LYS A 76 16.64 -2.48 -7.73
CA LYS A 76 16.04 -1.17 -7.98
C LYS A 76 15.30 -0.69 -6.73
N ASN A 77 15.55 0.55 -6.30
CA ASN A 77 14.85 1.13 -5.15
C ASN A 77 13.39 1.52 -5.43
N ASN A 78 13.01 1.70 -6.70
CA ASN A 78 11.68 2.15 -7.09
C ASN A 78 10.99 1.09 -7.97
N HIS A 79 9.85 0.61 -7.51
CA HIS A 79 9.00 -0.32 -8.25
C HIS A 79 7.66 0.34 -8.59
N LEU A 80 7.33 0.35 -9.88
CA LEU A 80 6.04 0.83 -10.38
C LEU A 80 5.18 -0.40 -10.68
N PHE A 81 4.00 -0.45 -10.06
CA PHE A 81 2.98 -1.45 -10.35
C PHE A 81 1.85 -0.76 -11.11
N TYR A 82 1.53 -1.29 -12.29
CA TYR A 82 0.39 -0.89 -13.12
C TYR A 82 -0.65 -2.01 -13.13
#